data_AF-A0A7C2FQ16-F1
#
_entry.id   AF-A0A7C2FQ16-F1
#
_cell.length_a   1.000
_cell.length_b   1.000
_cell.length_c   1.000
_cell.angle_alpha   90.00
_cell.angle_beta   90.00
_cell.angle_gamma   90.00
#
_symmetry.space_group_name_H-M   'P 1'
#
loop_
_entity.id
_entity.type
_entity.pdbx_description
1 polymer ?
#
loop_
_entity_poly.entity_id
_entity_poly.type
_entity_poly.pdbx_seq_one_letter_code
_entity_poly.pdbx_strand_id
1 'polypeptide(L)'
;MGIDRETDTVAENALYMLEAIPPGTRLRLIVIGELDAPGDPASTLLAGMLEYAADLGVNIGARKSVGYGLLRLVEEKCRFYIIKYAEDTTHGEVLANPFEKLKPLGLKEFVQHITRG
;
A
#
# COMPACT_ATOMS: atom_id res chain seq x y z
N MET A 1 23.61 -18.65 -4.59
CA MET A 1 24.72 -19.29 -3.85
C MET A 1 24.12 -19.95 -2.62
N GLY A 2 24.04 -21.29 -2.63
CA GLY A 2 23.79 -22.07 -1.42
C GLY A 2 25.14 -22.49 -0.85
N ILE A 3 25.32 -22.40 0.45
CA ILE A 3 26.51 -22.92 1.15
C ILE A 3 26.08 -24.21 1.83
N ASP A 4 26.78 -25.30 1.52
CA ASP A 4 26.66 -26.53 2.30
C ASP A 4 27.38 -26.32 3.64
N ARG A 5 26.63 -26.37 4.73
CA ARG A 5 27.16 -26.09 6.07
C ARG A 5 27.99 -27.23 6.65
N GLU A 6 27.90 -28.45 6.12
CA GLU A 6 28.72 -29.58 6.57
C GLU A 6 30.11 -29.56 5.93
N THR A 7 30.19 -29.13 4.67
CA THR A 7 31.43 -29.15 3.89
C THR A 7 32.05 -27.77 3.69
N ASP A 8 31.34 -26.69 4.06
CA ASP A 8 31.69 -25.29 3.83
C ASP A 8 31.99 -24.97 2.35
N THR A 9 31.43 -25.78 1.44
CA THR A 9 31.59 -25.65 -0.01
C THR A 9 30.37 -24.98 -0.66
N VAL A 10 30.59 -24.48 -1.88
CA VAL A 10 29.50 -23.95 -2.72
C VAL A 10 28.66 -25.12 -3.22
N ALA A 11 27.36 -25.09 -2.95
CA ALA A 11 26.43 -26.03 -3.56
C ALA A 11 26.24 -25.68 -5.05
N GLU A 12 26.90 -26.41 -5.95
CA GLU A 12 27.00 -26.11 -7.38
C GLU A 12 25.64 -26.09 -8.11
N ASN A 13 24.62 -26.80 -7.59
CA ASN A 13 23.26 -26.81 -8.14
C ASN A 13 22.31 -25.72 -7.56
N ALA A 14 22.85 -24.74 -6.84
CA ALA A 14 22.07 -23.62 -6.28
C ALA A 14 22.07 -22.35 -7.16
N LEU A 15 22.60 -22.45 -8.40
CA LEU A 15 22.54 -21.38 -9.40
C LEU A 15 21.19 -21.40 -10.09
N TYR A 16 20.27 -20.56 -9.61
CA TYR A 16 19.06 -20.19 -10.32
C TYR A 16 19.18 -18.74 -10.79
N MET A 17 18.60 -18.41 -11.94
CA MET A 17 18.34 -17.03 -12.30
C MET A 17 17.02 -16.59 -11.66
N LEU A 18 17.00 -15.37 -11.15
CA LEU A 18 15.80 -14.72 -10.65
C LEU A 18 15.54 -13.50 -11.52
N GLU A 19 14.40 -13.47 -12.19
CA GLU A 19 13.89 -12.22 -12.74
C GLU A 19 13.22 -11.43 -11.61
N ALA A 20 13.67 -10.20 -11.40
CA ALA A 20 13.17 -9.35 -10.34
C ALA A 20 13.01 -7.91 -10.84
N ILE A 21 12.01 -7.23 -10.30
CA ILE A 21 11.84 -5.79 -10.52
C ILE A 21 13.01 -5.06 -9.85
N PRO A 22 13.72 -4.17 -10.57
CA PRO A 22 14.83 -3.42 -9.99
C PRO A 22 14.42 -2.61 -8.75
N PRO A 23 15.27 -2.53 -7.71
CA PRO A 23 15.04 -1.65 -6.57
C PRO A 23 14.81 -0.19 -7.00
N GLY A 24 13.91 0.51 -6.31
CA GLY A 24 13.57 1.89 -6.63
C GLY A 24 12.57 2.07 -7.77
N THR A 25 12.13 0.98 -8.41
CA THR A 25 11.02 1.03 -9.37
C THR A 25 9.75 1.56 -8.69
N ARG A 26 9.10 2.54 -9.31
CA ARG A 26 7.85 3.11 -8.82
C ARG A 26 6.66 2.46 -9.50
N LEU A 27 5.72 1.99 -8.69
CA LEU A 27 4.47 1.38 -9.16
C LEU A 27 3.31 2.27 -8.72
N ARG A 28 2.30 2.43 -9.58
CA ARG A 28 1.06 3.11 -9.22
C ARG A 28 0.09 2.09 -8.65
N LEU A 29 -0.33 2.29 -7.39
CA LEU A 29 -1.38 1.51 -6.75
C LEU A 29 -2.69 2.32 -6.75
N ILE A 30 -3.79 1.67 -7.12
CA ILE A 30 -5.14 2.22 -7.03
C ILE A 30 -5.96 1.24 -6.20
N VAL A 31 -6.57 1.75 -5.12
CA VAL A 31 -7.45 0.99 -4.24
C VAL A 31 -8.78 1.72 -4.20
N ILE A 32 -9.86 0.97 -4.35
CA ILE A 32 -11.24 1.44 -4.24
C ILE A 32 -11.91 0.52 -3.24
N GLY A 33 -12.62 1.11 -2.28
CA GLY A 33 -13.31 0.37 -1.24
C GLY A 33 -14.26 1.27 -0.49
N GLU A 34 -15.06 0.65 0.37
CA GLU A 34 -16.05 1.31 1.21
C GLU A 34 -15.65 1.15 2.67
N LEU A 35 -15.96 2.16 3.47
CA LEU A 35 -15.82 2.17 4.91
C LEU A 35 -17.18 2.53 5.50
N ASP A 36 -17.62 1.82 6.53
CA ASP A 36 -18.95 2.01 7.09
C ASP A 36 -19.02 3.32 7.90
N ALA A 37 -18.11 3.49 8.86
CA ALA A 37 -18.03 4.70 9.66
C ALA A 37 -16.59 5.00 10.12
N PRO A 38 -16.21 6.28 10.24
CA PRO A 38 -14.98 6.64 10.93
C PRO A 38 -14.92 6.05 12.34
N GLY A 39 -13.73 5.61 12.74
CA GLY A 39 -13.48 5.01 14.06
C GLY A 39 -13.99 3.58 14.23
N ASP A 40 -14.67 3.00 13.23
CA ASP A 40 -15.02 1.58 13.27
C ASP A 40 -13.75 0.69 13.23
N PRO A 41 -13.87 -0.61 13.59
CA PRO A 41 -12.71 -1.50 13.61
C PRO A 41 -12.00 -1.63 12.26
N ALA A 42 -12.75 -1.59 11.15
CA ALA A 42 -12.21 -1.75 9.81
C ALA A 42 -11.40 -0.52 9.37
N SER A 43 -11.91 0.68 9.62
CA SER A 43 -11.28 1.97 9.37
C SER A 43 -10.04 2.15 10.23
N THR A 44 -10.13 1.76 11.51
CA THR A 44 -8.98 1.78 12.43
C THR A 44 -7.88 0.81 11.98
N LEU A 45 -8.27 -0.39 11.53
CA LEU A 45 -7.32 -1.36 10.98
C LEU A 45 -6.67 -0.84 9.69
N LEU A 46 -7.44 -0.25 8.78
CA LEU A 46 -6.91 0.34 7.54
C LEU A 46 -5.93 1.47 7.84
N ALA A 47 -6.28 2.36 8.76
CA ALA A 47 -5.39 3.43 9.21
C ALA A 47 -4.05 2.88 9.71
N GLY A 48 -4.08 1.92 10.63
CA GLY A 48 -2.87 1.29 11.16
C GLY A 48 -2.06 0.56 10.08
N MET A 49 -2.72 -0.10 9.12
CA MET A 49 -2.03 -0.74 7.98
C MET A 49 -1.34 0.29 7.08
N LEU A 50 -1.98 1.44 6.81
CA LEU A 50 -1.42 2.49 5.98
C LEU A 50 -0.23 3.18 6.67
N GLU A 51 -0.32 3.45 7.97
CA GLU A 51 0.78 3.97 8.78
C GLU A 51 1.95 2.99 8.81
N TYR A 52 1.68 1.72 9.09
CA TYR A 52 2.69 0.66 9.04
C TYR A 52 3.37 0.57 7.66
N ALA A 53 2.60 0.65 6.59
CA ALA A 53 3.12 0.59 5.22
C ALA A 53 3.93 1.84 4.83
N ALA A 54 3.64 3.00 5.42
CA ALA A 54 4.43 4.21 5.22
C ALA A 54 5.75 4.16 6.00
N ASP A 55 5.71 3.79 7.27
CA ASP A 55 6.86 3.81 8.17
C ASP A 55 7.85 2.69 7.89
N LEU A 56 7.35 1.45 7.75
CA LEU A 56 8.18 0.25 7.63
C LEU A 56 8.20 -0.32 6.20
N GLY A 57 7.11 -0.12 5.47
CA GLY A 57 6.87 -0.77 4.19
C GLY A 57 6.29 -2.18 4.34
N VAL A 58 5.89 -2.76 3.22
CA VAL A 58 5.25 -4.08 3.14
C VAL A 58 6.08 -4.99 2.25
N ASN A 59 6.45 -6.17 2.75
CA ASN A 59 7.12 -7.20 1.96
C ASN A 59 6.11 -8.11 1.25
N ILE A 60 6.09 -8.08 -0.07
CA ILE A 60 5.17 -8.85 -0.91
C ILE A 60 5.95 -9.79 -1.85
N GLY A 61 5.37 -10.94 -2.18
CA GLY A 61 5.97 -11.90 -3.12
C GLY A 61 6.87 -12.93 -2.47
N ALA A 62 7.66 -13.63 -3.30
CA ALA A 62 8.59 -14.66 -2.84
C ALA A 62 9.86 -14.04 -2.25
N ARG A 63 10.61 -14.82 -1.45
CA ARG A 63 11.97 -14.47 -1.00
C ARG A 63 12.10 -13.24 -0.10
N LYS A 64 11.02 -12.91 0.61
CA LYS A 64 10.98 -11.86 1.63
C LYS A 64 12.07 -12.04 2.70
N SER A 65 12.33 -13.29 3.09
CA SER A 65 13.33 -13.65 4.12
C SER A 65 14.78 -13.38 3.71
N VAL A 66 15.03 -13.15 2.42
CA VAL A 66 16.35 -12.78 1.88
C VAL A 66 16.35 -11.36 1.30
N GLY A 67 15.39 -10.53 1.70
CA GLY A 67 15.38 -9.08 1.43
C GLY A 67 14.66 -8.64 0.15
N TYR A 68 13.90 -9.51 -0.53
CA TYR A 68 13.16 -9.15 -1.73
C TYR A 68 11.73 -8.68 -1.42
N GLY A 69 11.19 -7.85 -2.32
CA GLY A 69 9.77 -7.54 -2.35
C GLY A 69 9.32 -6.43 -1.40
N LEU A 70 10.25 -5.62 -0.88
CA LEU A 70 9.92 -4.46 -0.05
C LEU A 70 9.26 -3.35 -0.90
N LEU A 71 8.02 -3.04 -0.58
CA LEU A 71 7.29 -1.90 -1.11
C LEU A 71 7.15 -0.84 -0.03
N ARG A 72 7.37 0.42 -0.39
CA ARG A 72 7.14 1.57 0.49
C ARG A 72 6.21 2.54 -0.18
N LEU A 73 5.33 3.15 0.62
CA LEU A 73 4.52 4.25 0.15
C LEU A 73 5.40 5.48 -0.05
N VAL A 74 5.14 6.19 -1.13
CA VAL A 74 5.74 7.50 -1.40
C VAL A 74 4.73 8.52 -0.92
N GLU A 75 4.79 8.89 0.36
CA GLU A 75 3.76 9.65 1.08
C GLU A 75 3.32 10.92 0.32
N GLU A 76 4.25 11.66 -0.25
CA GLU A 76 3.98 12.90 -0.97
C GLU A 76 3.21 12.68 -2.29
N LYS A 77 3.14 11.44 -2.76
CA LYS A 77 2.39 11.00 -3.95
C LYS A 77 1.09 10.28 -3.61
N CYS A 78 0.84 9.95 -2.34
CA CYS A 78 -0.43 9.37 -1.91
C CYS A 78 -1.56 10.41 -2.05
N ARG A 79 -2.69 9.99 -2.63
CA ARG A 79 -3.88 10.83 -2.84
C ARG A 79 -5.10 10.00 -2.48
N PHE A 80 -5.89 10.49 -1.53
CA PHE A 80 -7.11 9.84 -1.09
C PHE A 80 -8.32 10.70 -1.43
N TYR A 81 -9.33 10.09 -2.04
CA TYR A 81 -10.58 10.74 -2.42
C TYR A 81 -11.69 10.05 -1.65
N ILE A 82 -12.44 10.81 -0.87
CA ILE A 82 -13.56 10.29 -0.06
C ILE A 82 -14.85 10.77 -0.68
N ILE A 83 -15.72 9.83 -1.01
CA ILE A 83 -17.04 10.10 -1.54
C ILE A 83 -18.06 9.70 -0.48
N LYS A 84 -18.88 10.65 -0.05
CA LYS A 84 -20.01 10.38 0.85
C LYS A 84 -21.28 10.37 0.03
N TYR A 85 -21.85 9.20 -0.20
CA TYR A 85 -23.02 9.03 -1.07
C TYR A 85 -24.21 9.91 -0.65
N ALA A 86 -24.43 10.07 0.66
CA ALA A 86 -25.53 10.89 1.20
C ALA A 86 -25.37 12.40 0.93
N GLU A 87 -24.15 12.88 0.67
CA GLU A 87 -23.86 14.30 0.44
C GLU A 87 -23.84 14.63 -1.08
N ASP A 88 -23.90 13.63 -1.95
CA ASP A 88 -23.92 13.84 -3.41
C ASP A 88 -25.32 14.25 -3.90
N THR A 89 -25.58 15.55 -3.87
CA THR A 89 -26.81 16.15 -4.42
C THR A 89 -26.82 16.22 -5.96
N THR A 90 -25.69 15.93 -6.60
CA THR A 90 -25.49 16.09 -8.06
C THR A 90 -25.80 14.84 -8.87
N HIS A 91 -26.66 13.94 -8.35
CA HIS A 91 -27.13 12.75 -9.06
C HIS A 91 -25.99 11.81 -9.50
N GLY A 92 -24.91 11.71 -8.69
CA GLY A 92 -23.79 10.81 -8.95
C GLY A 92 -22.64 11.40 -9.75
N GLU A 93 -22.68 12.70 -10.10
CA GLU A 93 -21.58 13.32 -10.86
C GLU A 93 -20.26 13.35 -10.07
N VAL A 94 -20.31 13.40 -8.73
CA VAL A 94 -19.09 13.32 -7.89
C VAL A 94 -18.48 11.92 -7.97
N LEU A 95 -19.31 10.89 -7.97
CA LEU A 95 -18.86 9.51 -8.16
C LEU A 95 -18.28 9.26 -9.56
N ALA A 96 -18.85 9.90 -10.58
CA ALA A 96 -18.37 9.77 -11.96
C ALA A 96 -16.99 10.46 -12.17
N ASN A 97 -16.77 11.61 -11.52
CA ASN A 97 -15.56 12.43 -11.71
C ASN A 97 -14.91 12.88 -10.38
N PRO A 98 -14.49 11.95 -9.50
CA PRO A 98 -14.01 12.31 -8.17
C PRO A 98 -12.68 13.08 -8.20
N PHE A 99 -11.84 12.85 -9.22
CA PHE A 99 -10.52 13.49 -9.32
C PHE A 99 -10.58 14.98 -9.69
N GLU A 100 -11.68 15.43 -10.28
CA GLU A 100 -11.90 16.83 -10.64
C GLU A 100 -12.74 17.57 -9.60
N LYS A 101 -13.69 16.86 -8.99
CA LYS A 101 -14.68 17.44 -8.08
C LYS A 101 -14.26 17.44 -6.61
N LEU A 102 -13.33 16.57 -6.21
CA LEU A 102 -12.90 16.46 -4.82
C LEU A 102 -11.45 16.88 -4.65
N LYS A 103 -11.18 17.57 -3.55
CA LYS A 103 -9.81 17.84 -3.12
C LYS A 103 -9.24 16.59 -2.46
N PRO A 104 -8.11 16.04 -2.95
CA PRO A 104 -7.51 14.86 -2.34
C PRO A 104 -6.95 15.19 -0.96
N LEU A 105 -7.05 14.23 -0.05
CA LEU A 105 -6.34 14.23 1.22
C LEU A 105 -4.95 13.61 1.06
N GLY A 106 -3.99 14.10 1.84
CA GLY A 106 -2.73 13.42 2.08
C GLY A 106 -2.90 12.21 3.02
N LEU A 107 -1.86 11.39 3.15
CA LEU A 107 -1.90 10.17 3.98
C LEU A 107 -2.31 10.47 5.43
N LYS A 108 -1.64 11.43 6.08
CA LYS A 108 -1.91 11.78 7.49
C LYS A 108 -3.31 12.34 7.70
N GLU A 109 -3.77 13.17 6.77
CA GLU A 109 -5.12 13.74 6.81
C GLU A 109 -6.18 12.65 6.65
N PHE A 110 -5.96 11.71 5.72
CA PHE A 110 -6.86 10.58 5.50
C PHE A 110 -6.93 9.67 6.73
N VAL A 111 -5.78 9.29 7.30
CA VAL A 111 -5.71 8.46 8.51
C VAL A 111 -6.45 9.12 9.68
N GLN A 112 -6.23 10.42 9.90
CA GLN A 112 -6.96 11.17 10.94
C GLN A 112 -8.47 11.19 10.67
N HIS A 113 -8.86 11.39 9.41
CA HIS A 113 -10.27 11.44 9.01
C HIS A 113 -10.99 10.12 9.31
N ILE A 114 -10.39 8.97 8.99
CA ILE A 114 -11.04 7.66 9.17
C ILE A 114 -10.92 7.10 10.58
N THR A 115 -10.07 7.67 11.44
CA THR A 115 -9.90 7.22 12.85
C THR A 115 -10.65 8.07 13.86
N ARG A 116 -10.91 9.34 13.57
CA ARG A 116 -11.47 10.32 14.53
C ARG A 116 -12.72 11.04 14.04
N GLY A 117 -13.35 10.57 12.96
CA GLY A 117 -14.60 11.17 12.48
C GLY A 117 -15.71 11.10 13.51
#